data_AF-A0A2K2VS79-F1
#
_entry.id   AF-A0A2K2VS79-F1
#
_cell.length_a   1.000
_cell.length_b   1.000
_cell.length_c   1.000
_cell.angle_alpha   90.00
_cell.angle_beta   90.00
_cell.angle_gamma   90.00
#
_symmetry.space_group_name_H-M   'P 1'
#
loop_
_entity.id
_entity.type
_entity.pdbx_description
1 polymer ?
#
loop_
_entity_poly.entity_id
_entity_poly.type
_entity_poly.pdbx_seq_one_letter_code
_entity_poly.pdbx_strand_id
1 'polypeptide(L)'
;MKRIRLELKSITDRSYDVLVGRGILASLHSEIQRLGSFSSFGLVTDEVVRPLVAEPLQDQLRSNSIDTTLIALPPGESAKTIGTVLDLCQQLLVHGFDRRSLLLAVGGGVVGDITGFAAAIYMRGIPYIQVPTTLLAQVDSSLGGKTGVD
;
A
#
# COMPACT_ATOMS: atom_id res chain seq x y z
N MET A 1 -15.26 9.83 14.77
CA MET A 1 -14.95 8.76 13.80
C MET A 1 -16.10 8.66 12.82
N LYS A 2 -15.84 8.77 11.51
CA LYS A 2 -16.88 8.70 10.47
C LYS A 2 -16.54 7.52 9.56
N ARG A 3 -17.50 6.60 9.40
CA ARG A 3 -17.36 5.41 8.54
C ARG A 3 -18.27 5.60 7.33
N ILE A 4 -17.68 5.56 6.14
CA ILE A 4 -18.40 5.69 4.86
C ILE A 4 -18.47 4.30 4.26
N ARG A 5 -19.68 3.81 3.96
CA ARG A 5 -19.91 2.53 3.29
C ARG A 5 -20.01 2.76 1.79
N LEU A 6 -19.11 2.17 1.02
CA LEU A 6 -19.17 2.13 -0.44
C LEU A 6 -19.76 0.79 -0.87
N GLU A 7 -20.91 0.78 -1.55
CA GLU A 7 -21.52 -0.44 -2.09
C GLU A 7 -21.06 -0.67 -3.53
N LEU A 8 -20.14 -1.61 -3.71
CA LEU A 8 -19.67 -2.05 -5.04
C LEU A 8 -20.42 -3.33 -5.42
N LYS A 9 -21.31 -3.25 -6.41
CA LYS A 9 -22.04 -4.42 -6.92
C LYS A 9 -21.11 -5.25 -7.82
N SER A 10 -20.47 -6.26 -7.24
CA SER A 10 -19.57 -7.20 -7.92
C SER A 10 -19.97 -8.64 -7.57
N ILE A 11 -19.78 -9.57 -8.52
CA ILE A 11 -19.98 -11.03 -8.36
C ILE A 11 -19.07 -11.62 -7.25
N THR A 12 -18.07 -10.85 -6.81
CA THR A 12 -17.23 -11.12 -5.63
C THR A 12 -17.28 -9.92 -4.69
N ASP A 13 -17.53 -10.13 -3.40
CA ASP A 13 -17.48 -9.05 -2.41
C ASP A 13 -16.03 -8.56 -2.27
N ARG A 14 -15.79 -7.33 -2.75
CA ARG A 14 -14.49 -6.63 -2.69
C ARG A 14 -14.61 -5.37 -1.83
N SER A 15 -15.51 -5.38 -0.86
CA SER A 15 -15.69 -4.28 0.07
C SER A 15 -14.39 -4.04 0.86
N TYR A 16 -14.07 -2.77 1.08
CA TYR A 16 -12.94 -2.36 1.90
C TYR A 16 -13.34 -1.18 2.78
N ASP A 17 -12.67 -1.06 3.92
CA ASP A 17 -12.85 0.07 4.82
C ASP A 17 -11.97 1.25 4.41
N VAL A 18 -12.55 2.44 4.37
CA VAL A 18 -11.80 3.70 4.24
C VAL A 18 -11.79 4.38 5.60
N LEU A 19 -10.61 4.49 6.19
CA LEU A 19 -10.42 5.12 7.49
C LEU A 19 -9.93 6.56 7.31
N VAL A 20 -10.67 7.54 7.83
CA VAL A 20 -10.34 8.96 7.74
C VAL A 20 -10.32 9.59 9.13
N GLY A 21 -9.22 10.23 9.48
CA GLY A 21 -9.07 10.86 10.78
C GLY A 21 -7.69 11.48 10.97
N ARG A 22 -7.61 12.33 11.99
CA ARG A 22 -6.34 12.94 12.41
C ARG A 22 -5.54 11.91 13.23
N GLY A 23 -4.24 11.78 12.93
CA GLY A 23 -3.35 10.85 13.64
C GLY A 23 -3.67 9.37 13.41
N ILE A 24 -4.39 9.03 12.33
CA ILE A 24 -4.93 7.69 12.11
C ILE A 24 -3.86 6.61 11.86
N LEU A 25 -2.63 7.00 11.50
CA LEU A 25 -1.52 6.07 11.39
C LEU A 25 -1.22 5.36 12.71
N ALA A 26 -1.54 5.97 13.85
CA ALA A 26 -1.42 5.34 15.17
C ALA A 26 -2.26 4.06 15.30
N SER A 27 -3.38 3.95 14.57
CA SER A 27 -4.23 2.74 14.58
C SER A 27 -3.88 1.74 13.48
N LEU A 28 -2.89 2.01 12.62
CA LEU A 28 -2.59 1.14 11.47
C LEU A 28 -2.25 -0.29 11.91
N HIS A 29 -1.48 -0.45 12.99
CA HIS A 29 -1.17 -1.77 13.54
C HIS A 29 -2.43 -2.57 13.89
N SER A 30 -3.36 -1.98 14.66
CA SER A 30 -4.60 -2.65 15.04
C SER A 30 -5.50 -2.97 13.85
N GLU A 31 -5.48 -2.12 12.82
CA GLU A 31 -6.24 -2.38 11.58
C GLU A 31 -5.64 -3.54 10.78
N ILE A 32 -4.30 -3.63 10.68
CA ILE A 32 -3.64 -4.77 10.04
C ILE A 32 -3.99 -6.07 10.77
N GLN A 33 -3.94 -6.08 12.11
CA GLN A 33 -4.32 -7.25 12.92
C GLN A 33 -5.79 -7.65 12.72
N ARG A 34 -6.69 -6.68 12.55
CA ARG A 34 -8.11 -6.93 12.27
C ARG A 34 -8.33 -7.58 10.89
N LEU A 35 -7.49 -7.27 9.91
CA LEU A 35 -7.59 -7.83 8.55
C LEU A 35 -7.12 -9.29 8.47
N GLY A 36 -6.25 -9.72 9.39
CA GLY A 36 -5.81 -11.10 9.51
C GLY A 36 -4.30 -11.23 9.69
N SER A 37 -3.80 -12.43 9.42
CA SER A 37 -2.37 -12.75 9.53
C SER A 37 -1.71 -12.79 8.16
N PHE A 38 -0.54 -12.18 8.05
CA PHE A 38 0.27 -12.10 6.84
C PHE A 38 1.65 -12.70 7.10
N SER A 39 2.27 -13.27 6.07
CA SER A 39 3.59 -13.92 6.15
C SER A 39 4.73 -12.91 6.19
N SER A 40 4.59 -11.79 5.48
CA SER A 40 5.54 -10.70 5.43
C SER A 40 4.85 -9.38 5.04
N PHE A 41 5.52 -8.27 5.30
CA PHE A 41 5.00 -6.92 5.10
C PHE A 41 5.98 -6.10 4.27
N GLY A 42 5.52 -5.52 3.16
CA GLY A 42 6.31 -4.63 2.30
C GLY A 42 5.78 -3.22 2.41
N LEU A 43 6.63 -2.27 2.83
CA LEU A 43 6.27 -0.84 2.86
C LEU A 43 6.86 -0.19 1.62
N VAL A 44 6.00 0.11 0.64
CA VAL A 44 6.38 0.73 -0.63
C VAL A 44 6.10 2.23 -0.56
N THR A 45 7.11 3.04 -0.89
CA THR A 45 7.07 4.51 -0.85
C THR A 45 7.89 5.08 -2.01
N ASP A 46 7.82 6.38 -2.24
CA ASP A 46 8.84 7.09 -3.01
C ASP A 46 9.94 7.68 -2.11
N GLU A 47 11.07 8.09 -2.69
CA GLU A 47 12.22 8.67 -1.98
C GLU A 47 11.91 9.97 -1.21
N VAL A 48 10.91 10.75 -1.64
CA VAL A 48 10.53 12.02 -0.99
C VAL A 48 9.67 11.75 0.23
N VAL A 49 8.70 10.84 0.11
CA VAL A 49 7.79 10.44 1.21
C VAL A 49 8.51 9.57 2.24
N ARG A 50 9.57 8.87 1.84
CA ARG A 50 10.32 7.93 2.67
C ARG A 50 10.71 8.51 4.06
N PRO A 51 11.51 9.58 4.16
CA PRO A 51 11.92 10.12 5.46
C PRO A 51 10.78 10.86 6.18
N LEU A 52 9.76 11.31 5.45
CA LEU A 52 8.67 12.13 6.01
C LEU A 52 7.60 11.28 6.71
N VAL A 53 7.31 10.09 6.17
CA VAL A 53 6.18 9.27 6.60
C VAL A 53 6.56 7.80 6.72
N ALA A 54 7.25 7.23 5.73
CA ALA A 54 7.46 5.79 5.66
C ALA A 54 8.38 5.25 6.76
N GLU A 55 9.51 5.90 7.01
CA GLU A 55 10.46 5.51 8.07
C GLU A 55 9.85 5.68 9.48
N PRO A 56 9.24 6.82 9.83
CA PRO A 56 8.49 6.95 11.10
C PRO A 56 7.40 5.89 11.26
N LEU A 57 6.68 5.56 10.18
CA LEU A 57 5.65 4.54 10.20
C LEU A 57 6.22 3.12 10.37
N GLN A 58 7.34 2.82 9.71
CA GLN A 58 8.05 1.56 9.88
C GLN A 58 8.50 1.37 11.33
N ASP A 59 9.07 2.40 11.95
CA ASP A 59 9.49 2.33 13.36
C ASP A 59 8.29 2.11 14.29
N GLN A 60 7.17 2.80 14.02
CA GLN A 60 5.93 2.60 14.76
C GLN A 60 5.42 1.15 14.60
N LEU A 61 5.41 0.59 13.38
CA LEU A 61 4.98 -0.79 13.14
C LEU A 61 5.91 -1.81 13.79
N ARG A 62 7.23 -1.58 13.72
CA ARG A 62 8.24 -2.44 14.35
C ARG A 62 8.07 -2.47 15.87
N SER A 63 7.80 -1.32 16.49
CA SER A 63 7.51 -1.25 17.94
C SER A 63 6.27 -2.06 18.35
N ASN A 64 5.39 -2.38 17.40
CA ASN A 64 4.22 -3.22 17.57
C ASN A 64 4.37 -4.59 16.87
N SER A 65 5.59 -5.11 16.77
CA SER A 65 5.89 -6.46 16.27
C SER A 65 5.49 -6.74 14.80
N ILE A 66 5.38 -5.69 13.98
CA ILE A 66 5.26 -5.82 12.52
C ILE A 66 6.56 -5.31 11.91
N ASP A 67 7.44 -6.22 11.49
CA ASP A 67 8.64 -5.86 10.74
C ASP A 67 8.31 -5.75 9.24
N THR A 68 8.80 -4.68 8.61
CA THR A 68 8.49 -4.38 7.20
C THR A 68 9.76 -4.28 6.37
N THR A 69 9.72 -4.80 5.15
CA THR A 69 10.73 -4.50 4.14
C THR A 69 10.39 -3.15 3.50
N LEU A 70 11.25 -2.15 3.69
CA LEU A 70 11.08 -0.82 3.11
C LEU A 70 11.61 -0.80 1.67
N ILE A 71 10.74 -0.50 0.70
CA ILE A 71 11.07 -0.42 -0.72
C ILE A 71 10.78 1.00 -1.22
N ALA A 72 11.82 1.70 -1.66
CA ALA A 72 11.69 3.05 -2.20
C ALA A 72 11.70 3.03 -3.73
N LEU A 73 10.72 3.68 -4.33
CA LEU A 73 10.59 3.91 -5.76
C LEU A 73 11.22 5.27 -6.11
N PRO A 74 11.69 5.45 -7.36
CA PRO A 74 12.03 6.78 -7.85
C PRO A 74 10.83 7.73 -7.71
N PRO A 75 11.04 9.02 -7.38
CA PRO A 75 9.94 9.96 -7.21
C PRO A 75 9.37 10.44 -8.55
N GLY A 76 8.09 10.83 -8.54
CA GLY A 76 7.42 11.51 -9.65
C GLY A 76 6.80 10.59 -10.70
N GLU A 77 6.02 11.19 -11.62
CA GLU A 77 5.25 10.45 -12.63
C GLU A 77 6.13 9.65 -13.60
N SER A 78 7.37 10.09 -13.86
CA SER A 78 8.30 9.34 -14.70
C SER A 78 8.66 7.96 -14.16
N ALA A 79 8.43 7.69 -12.88
CA ALA A 79 8.58 6.38 -12.27
C ALA A 79 7.40 5.45 -12.55
N LYS A 80 6.30 5.96 -13.11
CA LYS A 80 5.07 5.22 -13.34
C LYS A 80 5.16 4.38 -14.61
N THR A 81 6.12 3.46 -14.64
CA THR A 81 6.41 2.60 -15.80
C THR A 81 6.25 1.13 -15.45
N ILE A 82 6.05 0.30 -16.46
CA ILE A 82 6.08 -1.16 -16.28
C ILE A 82 7.43 -1.64 -15.73
N GLY A 83 8.54 -0.98 -16.08
CA GLY A 83 9.87 -1.31 -15.56
C GLY A 83 9.90 -1.22 -14.04
N THR A 84 9.41 -0.12 -13.47
CA THR A 84 9.36 0.09 -12.03
C THR A 84 8.46 -0.93 -11.31
N VAL A 85 7.37 -1.36 -11.94
CA VAL A 85 6.51 -2.45 -11.40
C VAL A 85 7.24 -3.78 -11.39
N LEU A 86 8.00 -4.10 -12.45
CA LEU A 86 8.78 -5.33 -12.54
C LEU A 86 9.93 -5.35 -11.54
N ASP A 87 10.61 -4.22 -11.35
CA ASP A 87 11.66 -4.05 -10.34
C ASP A 87 11.10 -4.23 -8.93
N LEU A 88 9.91 -3.69 -8.65
CA LEU A 88 9.21 -3.93 -7.39
C LEU A 88 8.91 -5.43 -7.22
N CYS A 89 8.33 -6.09 -8.23
CA CYS A 89 8.07 -7.54 -8.20
C CYS A 89 9.36 -8.35 -7.95
N GLN A 90 10.47 -7.96 -8.56
CA GLN A 90 11.76 -8.61 -8.36
C GLN A 90 12.25 -8.46 -6.92
N GLN A 91 12.14 -7.26 -6.33
CA GLN A 91 12.48 -7.05 -4.93
C GLN A 91 11.62 -7.91 -4.00
N LEU A 92 10.32 -8.03 -4.26
CA LEU A 92 9.43 -8.91 -3.49
C LEU A 92 9.90 -10.37 -3.55
N LEU A 93 10.31 -10.86 -4.73
CA LEU A 93 10.87 -12.22 -4.87
C LEU A 93 12.16 -12.40 -4.07
N VAL A 94 13.09 -11.45 -4.18
CA VAL A 94 14.39 -11.49 -3.49
C VAL A 94 14.21 -11.50 -1.97
N HIS A 95 13.22 -10.77 -1.46
CA HIS A 95 12.88 -10.72 -0.04
C HIS A 95 11.96 -11.86 0.42
N GLY A 96 11.64 -12.83 -0.45
CA GLY A 96 10.87 -14.03 -0.07
C GLY A 96 9.39 -13.79 0.16
N PHE A 97 8.79 -12.77 -0.47
CA PHE A 97 7.36 -12.52 -0.38
C PHE A 97 6.57 -13.65 -1.07
N ASP A 98 5.46 -14.07 -0.45
CA ASP A 98 4.59 -15.14 -0.91
C ASP A 98 3.15 -14.64 -1.14
N ARG A 99 2.21 -15.56 -1.38
CA ARG A 99 0.79 -15.24 -1.64
C ARG A 99 0.04 -14.64 -0.44
N ARG A 100 0.63 -14.72 0.77
CA ARG A 100 0.06 -14.19 2.02
C ARG A 100 0.78 -12.93 2.49
N SER A 101 1.69 -12.38 1.67
CA SER A 101 2.36 -11.12 1.99
C SER A 101 1.41 -9.93 1.81
N LEU A 102 1.61 -8.89 2.61
CA LEU A 102 0.85 -7.65 2.56
C LEU A 102 1.73 -6.49 2.09
N LEU A 103 1.27 -5.72 1.10
CA LEU A 103 1.92 -4.46 0.72
C LEU A 103 1.22 -3.25 1.37
N LEU A 104 2.00 -2.28 1.82
CA LEU A 104 1.55 -0.98 2.30
C LEU A 104 2.04 0.08 1.31
N ALA A 105 1.13 0.66 0.53
CA ALA A 105 1.44 1.73 -0.42
C ALA A 105 1.38 3.09 0.29
N VAL A 106 2.53 3.61 0.72
CA VAL A 106 2.65 4.85 1.49
C VAL A 106 3.17 5.96 0.59
N GLY A 107 2.26 6.79 0.07
CA GLY A 107 2.67 7.83 -0.88
C GLY A 107 1.51 8.51 -1.59
N GLY A 108 1.83 9.26 -2.65
CA GLY A 108 0.83 9.85 -3.54
C GLY A 108 0.21 8.84 -4.52
N GLY A 109 -0.48 9.35 -5.54
CA GLY A 109 -1.16 8.52 -6.54
C GLY A 109 -0.22 7.60 -7.31
N VAL A 110 0.99 8.06 -7.65
CA VAL A 110 2.01 7.26 -8.34
C VAL A 110 2.40 6.01 -7.55
N VAL A 111 2.73 6.17 -6.26
CA VAL A 111 3.07 5.04 -5.38
C VAL A 111 1.89 4.08 -5.26
N GLY A 112 0.68 4.63 -5.09
CA GLY A 112 -0.55 3.86 -5.02
C GLY A 112 -0.82 3.02 -6.27
N ASP A 113 -0.65 3.62 -7.45
CA ASP A 113 -0.85 2.98 -8.76
C ASP A 113 0.17 1.86 -9.01
N ILE A 114 1.46 2.16 -8.83
CA ILE A 114 2.55 1.19 -9.04
C ILE A 114 2.40 0.02 -8.06
N THR A 115 2.20 0.31 -6.77
CA THR A 115 2.10 -0.73 -5.74
C THR A 115 0.85 -1.57 -5.92
N GLY A 116 -0.29 -0.93 -6.22
CA GLY A 116 -1.54 -1.65 -6.47
C GLY A 116 -1.46 -2.53 -7.71
N PHE A 117 -0.81 -2.06 -8.79
CA PHE A 117 -0.64 -2.87 -9.99
C PHE A 117 0.33 -4.04 -9.75
N ALA A 118 1.44 -3.80 -9.06
CA ALA A 118 2.35 -4.86 -8.62
C ALA A 118 1.62 -5.90 -7.75
N ALA A 119 0.82 -5.47 -6.77
CA ALA A 119 0.03 -6.37 -5.92
C ALA A 119 -0.96 -7.23 -6.73
N ALA A 120 -1.56 -6.67 -7.79
CA ALA A 120 -2.50 -7.37 -8.64
C ALA A 120 -1.85 -8.47 -9.50
N ILE A 121 -0.62 -8.25 -9.99
CA ILE A 121 0.07 -9.20 -10.88
C ILE A 121 0.97 -10.17 -10.12
N TYR A 122 1.53 -9.75 -8.97
CA TYR A 122 2.44 -10.57 -8.18
C TYR A 122 1.73 -11.81 -7.66
N MET A 123 2.24 -13.00 -8.01
CA MET A 123 1.64 -14.29 -7.67
C MET A 123 0.15 -14.43 -8.03
N ARG A 124 -0.32 -13.68 -9.03
CA ARG A 124 -1.74 -13.54 -9.44
C ARG A 124 -2.65 -12.85 -8.42
N GLY A 125 -2.09 -12.01 -7.55
CA GLY A 125 -2.83 -11.22 -6.58
C GLY A 125 -2.36 -11.48 -5.15
N ILE A 126 -1.92 -10.41 -4.48
CA ILE A 126 -1.66 -10.37 -3.04
C ILE A 126 -2.39 -9.17 -2.42
N PRO A 127 -2.71 -9.20 -1.11
CA PRO A 127 -3.36 -8.09 -0.44
C PRO A 127 -2.45 -6.86 -0.37
N TYR A 128 -3.07 -5.68 -0.40
CA TYR A 128 -2.38 -4.42 -0.16
C TYR A 128 -3.29 -3.37 0.52
N ILE A 129 -2.67 -2.39 1.19
CA ILE A 129 -3.34 -1.26 1.85
C ILE A 129 -2.82 0.05 1.23
N GLN A 130 -3.74 0.96 0.89
CA GLN A 130 -3.43 2.33 0.50
C GLN A 130 -3.25 3.22 1.75
N VAL A 131 -2.14 3.95 1.81
CA VAL A 131 -1.86 5.00 2.81
C VAL A 131 -1.56 6.31 2.06
N PRO A 132 -2.58 6.97 1.51
CA PRO A 132 -2.41 8.12 0.62
C PRO A 132 -1.93 9.38 1.38
N THR A 133 -0.78 9.93 0.96
CA THR A 133 -0.13 11.09 1.60
C THR A 133 -0.39 12.42 0.91
N THR A 134 -1.00 12.42 -0.28
CA THR A 134 -1.43 13.64 -0.99
C THR A 134 -2.96 13.78 -0.96
N LEU A 135 -3.44 15.03 -0.94
CA LEU A 135 -4.89 15.29 -0.93
C LEU A 135 -5.58 14.70 -2.17
N LEU A 136 -4.96 14.82 -3.35
CA LEU A 136 -5.49 14.23 -4.58
C LEU A 136 -5.61 12.71 -4.47
N ALA A 137 -4.59 12.04 -3.91
CA ALA A 137 -4.65 10.59 -3.72
C ALA A 137 -5.72 10.17 -2.73
N GLN A 138 -5.95 10.95 -1.66
CA GLN A 138 -6.97 10.69 -0.65
C GLN A 138 -8.41 10.75 -1.18
N VAL A 139 -8.66 11.49 -2.27
CA VAL A 139 -10.02 11.72 -2.80
C VAL A 139 -10.29 11.09 -4.16
N ASP A 140 -9.24 10.66 -4.88
CA ASP A 140 -9.36 10.11 -6.22
C ASP A 140 -8.63 8.75 -6.34
N SER A 141 -7.29 8.75 -6.39
CA SER A 141 -6.53 7.55 -6.77
C SER A 141 -6.59 6.39 -5.77
N SER A 142 -6.88 6.66 -4.49
CA SER A 142 -7.04 5.59 -3.48
C SER A 142 -8.42 4.92 -3.51
N LEU A 143 -9.36 5.44 -4.32
CA LEU A 143 -10.74 4.98 -4.38
C LEU A 143 -11.06 4.39 -5.76
N GLY A 144 -11.82 3.30 -5.78
CA GLY A 144 -12.30 2.67 -7.02
C GLY A 144 -11.38 1.60 -7.63
N GLY A 145 -10.19 1.37 -7.05
CA GLY A 145 -9.35 0.22 -7.35
C GLY A 145 -8.67 0.23 -8.73
N LYS A 146 -8.65 1.39 -9.40
CA LYS A 146 -7.82 1.57 -10.60
C LYS A 146 -6.36 1.61 -10.18
N THR A 147 -5.54 0.88 -10.92
CA THR A 147 -4.08 0.83 -10.78
C THR A 147 -3.52 0.76 -12.19
N GLY A 148 -2.43 1.44 -12.48
CA GLY A 148 -1.89 1.43 -13.83
C GLY A 148 -0.52 2.08 -13.95
N VAL A 149 0.11 1.85 -15.09
CA VAL A 149 1.36 2.49 -15.48
C VAL A 149 1.25 2.99 -16.90
N ASP A 150 2.12 3.95 -17.24
CA ASP A 150 2.22 4.54 -18.58
C ASP A 150 3.05 3.67 -19.53
#